data_AF-W6LEC0-F1
#
_entry.id   AF-W6LEC0-F1
#
_cell.length_a   1.000
_cell.length_b   1.000
_cell.length_c   1.000
_cell.angle_alpha   90.00
_cell.angle_beta   90.00
_cell.angle_gamma   90.00
#
_symmetry.space_group_name_H-M   'P 1'
#
loop_
_entity.id
_entity.type
_entity.pdbx_description
1 polymer ?
#
loop_
_entity_poly.entity_id
_entity_poly.type
_entity_poly.pdbx_seq_one_letter_code
_entity_poly.pdbx_strand_id
1 'polypeptide(L)'
;MNQSASIGYRHSLGYNTITPYTEPLEIQQGYTEPDLTSLQHFVVVIASAFAAACAQRPIHQLERFYFLSDVPGENRRIGVSGKPAEVVRTLLQTRWWTGPPLWRRTFSGAFELGAFIAIRSQFQTEPISALNGFAAGAGVGIAYAVAFHPYDVLRATAEAPNGPKTFSGPMDVLWTALTKKKTALFGLYRGFSTMVLAYTMQYGVQFGLYNSLRHDGVYRGPLVLFFYCHLAALVGQVLFFPFLRLRQQLHTMNSQVQLKRVGYRFLIYELHRRYGLSKVYDGFFSSKPVLNTIPTALLLMLYDVLSRRYTEYLNPGKKARANPSQMLRSVQLPSYVTSPKPYEFESSSSLGAQGMR
;
A
#
# COMPACT_ATOMS: atom_id res chain seq x y z
N MET A 1 -23.48 35.33 43.84
CA MET A 1 -22.11 34.77 43.76
C MET A 1 -21.91 34.20 42.38
N ASN A 2 -21.08 34.87 41.58
CA ASN A 2 -20.66 34.45 40.24
C ASN A 2 -19.79 33.19 40.33
N GLN A 3 -20.10 32.14 39.58
CA GLN A 3 -19.07 31.24 39.06
C GLN A 3 -19.40 30.84 37.61
N SER A 4 -18.47 31.22 36.75
CA SER A 4 -18.38 31.04 35.31
C SER A 4 -18.30 29.56 34.90
N ALA A 5 -19.15 29.16 33.96
CA ALA A 5 -18.98 27.92 33.21
C ALA A 5 -17.80 28.06 32.24
N SER A 6 -16.64 27.52 32.59
CA SER A 6 -15.52 27.38 31.67
C SER A 6 -15.78 26.18 30.74
N ILE A 7 -16.14 26.46 29.50
CA ILE A 7 -16.17 25.49 28.40
C ILE A 7 -14.72 25.13 28.06
N GLY A 8 -14.21 24.06 28.67
CA GLY A 8 -12.91 23.49 28.35
C GLY A 8 -13.03 22.44 27.26
N TYR A 9 -12.46 22.70 26.09
CA TYR A 9 -12.25 21.70 25.04
C TYR A 9 -11.42 20.52 25.60
N ARG A 10 -12.03 19.36 25.80
CA ARG A 10 -11.29 18.11 26.08
C ARG A 10 -10.84 17.49 24.77
N HIS A 11 -9.53 17.57 24.50
CA HIS A 11 -8.88 16.76 23.47
C HIS A 11 -8.88 15.30 23.93
N SER A 12 -9.61 14.42 23.25
CA SER A 12 -9.57 12.96 23.49
C SER A 12 -8.37 12.33 22.78
N LEU A 13 -7.16 12.61 23.26
CA LEU A 13 -5.96 11.82 22.96
C LEU A 13 -5.59 11.08 24.24
N GLY A 14 -6.25 9.95 24.47
CA GLY A 14 -5.97 9.08 25.61
C GLY A 14 -4.68 8.31 25.40
N TYR A 15 -3.62 8.71 26.10
CA TYR A 15 -2.37 7.96 26.23
C TYR A 15 -2.40 7.19 27.57
N ASN A 16 -2.26 5.87 27.46
CA ASN A 16 -2.12 4.77 28.44
C ASN A 16 -2.24 5.02 29.96
N THR A 17 -3.10 4.24 30.61
CA THR A 17 -2.97 3.84 32.03
C THR A 17 -2.30 2.47 32.13
N ILE A 18 -1.30 2.34 33.01
CA ILE A 18 -0.74 1.05 33.45
C ILE A 18 -1.82 0.36 34.29
N THR A 19 -2.61 -0.53 33.69
CA THR A 19 -3.55 -1.39 34.42
C THR A 19 -2.87 -2.72 34.74
N PRO A 20 -3.04 -3.27 35.96
CA PRO A 20 -2.58 -4.62 36.26
C PRO A 20 -3.19 -5.64 35.30
N TYR A 21 -2.39 -6.61 34.87
CA TYR A 21 -2.80 -7.64 33.92
C TYR A 21 -4.01 -8.39 34.49
N THR A 22 -5.15 -8.24 33.82
CA THR A 22 -6.36 -9.01 34.07
C THR A 22 -6.46 -10.02 32.94
N GLU A 23 -6.48 -11.32 33.26
CA GLU A 23 -6.70 -12.36 32.25
C GLU A 23 -8.00 -12.04 31.48
N PRO A 24 -7.97 -11.95 30.15
CA PRO A 24 -9.19 -11.80 29.38
C PRO A 24 -10.01 -13.09 29.51
N LEU A 25 -11.17 -13.00 30.15
CA LEU A 25 -12.10 -14.13 30.35
C LEU A 25 -12.55 -14.79 29.03
N GLU A 26 -12.45 -14.07 27.90
CA GLU A 26 -12.59 -14.66 26.56
C GLU A 26 -12.02 -13.69 25.50
N ILE A 27 -11.14 -14.17 24.62
CA ILE A 27 -10.72 -13.41 23.43
C ILE A 27 -11.61 -13.86 22.28
N GLN A 28 -12.74 -13.18 22.09
CA GLN A 28 -13.59 -13.45 20.92
C GLN A 28 -13.05 -12.70 19.70
N GLN A 29 -12.84 -13.44 18.62
CA GLN A 29 -12.46 -12.88 17.32
C GLN A 29 -13.56 -11.92 16.84
N GLY A 30 -13.28 -10.61 16.86
CA GLY A 30 -14.03 -9.70 16.02
C GLY A 30 -13.77 -10.05 14.55
N TYR A 31 -14.80 -9.94 13.72
CA TYR A 31 -14.74 -10.26 12.29
C TYR A 31 -13.67 -9.43 11.58
N THR A 32 -12.48 -10.02 11.39
CA THR A 32 -11.40 -9.49 10.55
C THR A 32 -11.32 -10.19 9.21
N GLU A 33 -11.97 -11.35 9.08
CA GLU A 33 -12.19 -11.99 7.80
C GLU A 33 -13.64 -11.72 7.41
N PRO A 34 -13.88 -10.99 6.32
CA PRO A 34 -15.25 -10.66 5.91
C PRO A 34 -16.01 -11.93 5.50
N ASP A 35 -17.23 -12.08 6.02
CA ASP A 35 -18.18 -13.11 5.63
C ASP A 35 -18.96 -12.61 4.40
N LEU A 36 -18.32 -12.70 3.24
CA LEU A 36 -18.84 -12.21 1.97
C LEU A 36 -18.75 -13.31 0.92
N THR A 37 -19.70 -13.32 -0.01
CA THR A 37 -19.60 -14.20 -1.18
C THR A 37 -18.47 -13.75 -2.11
N SER A 38 -17.95 -14.63 -2.97
CA SER A 38 -16.86 -14.28 -3.91
C SER A 38 -17.21 -13.09 -4.80
N LEU A 39 -18.48 -12.97 -5.23
CA LEU A 39 -18.97 -11.82 -6.01
C LEU A 39 -18.97 -10.53 -5.18
N GLN A 40 -19.42 -10.61 -3.93
CA GLN A 40 -19.41 -9.47 -3.01
C GLN A 40 -17.99 -8.99 -2.71
N HIS A 41 -17.06 -9.91 -2.48
CA HIS A 41 -15.64 -9.61 -2.35
C HIS A 41 -15.08 -8.89 -3.58
N PHE A 42 -15.38 -9.40 -4.77
CA PHE A 42 -14.93 -8.80 -6.01
C PHE A 42 -15.43 -7.36 -6.18
N VAL A 43 -16.70 -7.10 -5.85
CA VAL A 43 -17.27 -5.75 -5.87
C VAL A 43 -16.55 -4.83 -4.89
N VAL A 44 -16.28 -5.29 -3.66
CA VAL A 44 -15.56 -4.51 -2.64
C VAL A 44 -14.13 -4.19 -3.09
N VAL A 45 -13.43 -5.16 -3.71
CA VAL A 45 -12.08 -4.98 -4.25
C VAL A 45 -12.06 -3.94 -5.38
N ILE A 46 -13.02 -3.99 -6.31
CA ILE A 46 -13.09 -2.98 -7.38
C ILE A 46 -13.45 -1.61 -6.80
N ALA A 47 -14.39 -1.54 -5.87
CA ALA A 47 -14.82 -0.29 -5.26
C ALA A 47 -13.67 0.37 -4.48
N SER A 48 -12.92 -0.40 -3.69
CA SER A 48 -11.74 0.11 -2.96
C SER A 48 -10.65 0.57 -3.93
N ALA A 49 -10.38 -0.19 -4.99
CA ALA A 49 -9.40 0.17 -6.01
C ALA A 49 -9.79 1.42 -6.81
N PHE A 50 -11.08 1.58 -7.12
CA PHE A 50 -11.59 2.77 -7.79
C PHE A 50 -11.50 4.00 -6.90
N ALA A 51 -11.93 3.89 -5.64
CA ALA A 51 -11.83 4.98 -4.66
C ALA A 51 -10.36 5.41 -4.43
N ALA A 52 -9.44 4.45 -4.29
CA ALA A 52 -8.02 4.73 -4.18
C ALA A 52 -7.45 5.39 -5.44
N ALA A 53 -7.87 4.96 -6.64
CA ALA A 53 -7.45 5.57 -7.91
C ALA A 53 -7.96 7.01 -8.06
N CYS A 54 -9.18 7.30 -7.61
CA CYS A 54 -9.72 8.66 -7.56
C CYS A 54 -8.93 9.54 -6.59
N ALA A 55 -8.63 9.05 -5.39
CA ALA A 55 -7.83 9.76 -4.40
C ALA A 55 -6.38 9.98 -4.87
N GLN A 56 -5.82 9.05 -5.65
CA GLN A 56 -4.45 9.14 -6.16
C GLN A 56 -4.23 10.35 -7.08
N ARG A 57 -5.26 10.81 -7.83
CA ARG A 57 -5.11 11.94 -8.76
C ARG A 57 -4.68 13.23 -8.07
N PRO A 58 -5.44 13.78 -7.10
CA PRO A 58 -4.99 14.97 -6.39
C PRO A 58 -3.71 14.73 -5.59
N ILE A 59 -3.51 13.52 -5.03
CA ILE A 59 -2.29 13.19 -4.27
C ILE A 59 -1.04 13.35 -5.13
N HIS A 60 -1.02 12.85 -6.37
CA HIS A 60 0.14 13.05 -7.25
C HIS A 60 0.39 14.53 -7.59
N GLN A 61 -0.65 15.37 -7.58
CA GLN A 61 -0.46 16.80 -7.82
C GLN A 61 0.08 17.54 -6.60
N LEU A 62 -0.02 16.97 -5.39
CA LEU A 62 0.59 17.53 -4.18
C LEU A 62 2.12 17.63 -4.29
N GLU A 63 2.72 16.86 -5.18
CA GLU A 63 4.13 16.97 -5.55
C GLU A 63 4.56 18.37 -6.00
N ARG A 64 3.64 19.18 -6.51
CA ARG A 64 3.90 20.57 -6.93
C ARG A 64 4.13 21.49 -5.73
N PHE A 65 3.64 21.13 -4.55
CA PHE A 65 3.82 21.90 -3.32
C PHE A 65 5.10 21.53 -2.58
N TYR A 66 5.95 20.69 -3.17
CA TYR A 66 7.17 20.21 -2.52
C TYR A 66 8.24 21.30 -2.35
N PHE A 67 8.10 22.45 -3.02
CA PHE A 67 8.90 23.64 -2.71
C PHE A 67 8.64 24.20 -1.31
N LEU A 68 7.55 23.78 -0.64
CA LEU A 68 7.30 24.08 0.77
C LEU A 68 8.20 23.26 1.71
N SER A 69 8.53 22.03 1.32
CA SER A 69 9.50 21.22 2.05
C SER A 69 10.92 21.66 1.73
N ASP A 70 11.77 21.69 2.76
CA ASP A 70 13.16 22.12 2.66
C ASP A 70 14.04 21.02 2.04
N VAL A 71 13.74 20.66 0.79
CA VAL A 71 14.43 19.60 0.08
C VAL A 71 15.66 20.18 -0.62
N PRO A 72 16.85 19.60 -0.37
CA PRO A 72 18.09 20.08 -0.98
C PRO A 72 17.97 20.17 -2.51
N GLY A 73 18.17 21.38 -3.06
CA GLY A 73 18.14 21.64 -4.50
C GLY A 73 16.89 22.35 -5.02
N GLU A 74 15.73 22.20 -4.35
CA GLU A 74 14.46 22.82 -4.81
C GLU A 74 14.16 24.14 -4.08
N ASN A 75 14.47 24.22 -2.78
CA ASN A 75 14.12 25.34 -1.90
C ASN A 75 14.92 26.64 -2.17
N ARG A 76 15.91 26.61 -3.08
CA ARG A 76 16.75 27.80 -3.41
C ARG A 76 16.14 28.73 -4.46
N ARG A 77 15.05 28.34 -5.12
CA ARG A 77 14.46 29.12 -6.23
C ARG A 77 13.52 30.24 -5.77
N ILE A 78 12.91 30.12 -4.59
CA ILE A 78 11.85 31.03 -4.13
C ILE A 78 12.19 31.50 -2.71
N GLY A 79 12.34 32.82 -2.53
CA GLY A 79 12.57 33.41 -1.20
C GLY A 79 11.40 33.15 -0.25
N VAL A 80 11.67 33.11 1.06
CA VAL A 80 10.68 32.77 2.10
C VAL A 80 9.44 33.69 2.04
N SER A 81 9.61 34.96 1.69
CA SER A 81 8.53 35.94 1.53
C SER A 81 7.60 35.66 0.34
N GLY A 82 8.08 34.96 -0.70
CA GLY A 82 7.29 34.64 -1.89
C GLY A 82 6.48 33.34 -1.78
N LYS A 83 6.75 32.51 -0.78
CA LYS A 83 6.11 31.19 -0.62
C LYS A 83 4.58 31.26 -0.51
N PRO A 84 3.95 32.18 0.25
CA PRO A 84 2.50 32.22 0.37
C PRO A 84 1.79 32.50 -0.97
N ALA A 85 2.33 33.45 -1.74
CA ALA A 85 1.80 33.80 -3.06
C ALA A 85 1.96 32.63 -4.05
N GLU A 86 3.11 31.94 -4.00
CA GLU A 86 3.37 30.79 -4.87
C GLU A 86 2.49 29.58 -4.52
N VAL A 87 2.14 29.38 -3.24
CA VAL A 87 1.19 28.34 -2.83
C VAL A 87 -0.18 28.60 -3.44
N VAL A 88 -0.70 29.82 -3.31
CA VAL A 88 -2.01 30.18 -3.89
C VAL A 88 -1.99 30.04 -5.40
N ARG A 89 -0.92 30.52 -6.06
CA ARG A 89 -0.73 30.37 -7.51
C ARG A 89 -0.73 28.89 -7.91
N THR A 90 0.05 28.06 -7.22
CA THR A 90 0.15 26.63 -7.49
C THR A 90 -1.19 25.93 -7.27
N LEU A 91 -1.93 26.28 -6.21
CA LEU A 91 -3.24 25.73 -5.90
C LEU A 91 -4.27 26.00 -7.01
N LEU A 92 -4.33 27.23 -7.50
CA LEU A 92 -5.29 27.66 -8.51
C LEU A 92 -4.93 27.19 -9.92
N GLN A 93 -3.63 27.14 -10.26
CA GLN A 93 -3.17 26.72 -11.60
C GLN A 93 -3.11 25.20 -11.76
N THR A 94 -3.17 24.45 -10.66
CA THR A 94 -3.06 22.99 -10.70
C THR A 94 -4.35 22.36 -11.20
N ARG A 95 -4.24 21.62 -12.30
CA ARG A 95 -5.33 20.78 -12.80
C ARG A 95 -5.36 19.46 -12.01
N TRP A 96 -6.05 19.47 -10.87
CA TRP A 96 -6.14 18.37 -9.90
C TRP A 96 -6.53 17.01 -10.48
N TRP A 97 -7.33 17.01 -11.54
CA TRP A 97 -7.87 15.78 -12.15
C TRP A 97 -7.14 15.37 -13.42
N THR A 98 -5.96 15.93 -13.72
CA THR A 98 -5.15 15.49 -14.86
C THR A 98 -4.37 14.22 -14.55
N GLY A 99 -4.31 13.30 -15.51
CA GLY A 99 -3.55 12.07 -15.36
C GLY A 99 -3.98 10.96 -16.32
N PRO A 100 -3.30 9.79 -16.28
CA PRO A 100 -3.68 8.62 -17.04
C PRO A 100 -5.11 8.17 -16.71
N PRO A 101 -5.77 7.42 -17.59
CA PRO A 101 -7.15 6.99 -17.38
C PRO A 101 -7.31 6.19 -16.08
N LEU A 102 -8.41 6.44 -15.34
CA LEU A 102 -8.64 5.87 -14.01
C LEU A 102 -8.64 4.33 -14.01
N TRP A 103 -9.24 3.73 -15.04
CA TRP A 103 -9.37 2.27 -15.16
C TRP A 103 -8.02 1.55 -15.07
N ARG A 104 -6.91 2.16 -15.53
CA ARG A 104 -5.59 1.55 -15.45
C ARG A 104 -5.12 1.40 -14.00
N ARG A 105 -5.32 2.44 -13.18
CA ARG A 105 -4.96 2.43 -11.76
C ARG A 105 -5.90 1.52 -10.98
N THR A 106 -7.19 1.58 -11.28
CA THR A 106 -8.19 0.67 -10.70
C THR A 106 -7.86 -0.79 -10.98
N PHE A 107 -7.52 -1.13 -12.23
CA PHE A 107 -7.15 -2.49 -12.62
C PHE A 107 -5.90 -2.99 -11.88
N SER A 108 -4.86 -2.16 -11.80
CA SER A 108 -3.62 -2.50 -11.08
C SER A 108 -3.88 -2.72 -9.58
N GLY A 109 -4.64 -1.84 -8.92
CA GLY A 109 -4.99 -1.99 -7.50
C GLY A 109 -5.90 -3.18 -7.23
N ALA A 110 -6.89 -3.42 -8.10
CA ALA A 110 -7.77 -4.58 -7.99
C ALA A 110 -7.01 -5.90 -8.18
N PHE A 111 -6.05 -5.94 -9.12
CA PHE A 111 -5.17 -7.09 -9.29
C PHE A 111 -4.31 -7.33 -8.05
N GLU A 112 -3.64 -6.29 -7.53
CA GLU A 112 -2.76 -6.40 -6.36
C GLU A 112 -3.52 -6.97 -5.15
N LEU A 113 -4.68 -6.41 -4.84
CA LEU A 113 -5.50 -6.81 -3.69
C LEU A 113 -6.17 -8.18 -3.92
N GLY A 114 -6.71 -8.41 -5.13
CA GLY A 114 -7.36 -9.68 -5.48
C GLY A 114 -6.38 -10.85 -5.51
N ALA A 115 -5.17 -10.65 -6.06
CA ALA A 115 -4.10 -11.64 -6.03
C ALA A 115 -3.69 -11.95 -4.59
N PHE A 116 -3.58 -10.94 -3.72
CA PHE A 116 -3.27 -11.17 -2.31
C PHE A 116 -4.31 -12.06 -1.63
N ILE A 117 -5.60 -11.75 -1.80
CA ILE A 117 -6.70 -12.52 -1.20
C ILE A 117 -6.68 -13.97 -1.71
N ALA A 118 -6.57 -14.16 -3.03
CA ALA A 118 -6.59 -15.48 -3.66
C ALA A 118 -5.37 -16.34 -3.30
N ILE A 119 -4.18 -15.74 -3.20
CA ILE A 119 -2.96 -16.46 -2.82
C ILE A 119 -3.00 -16.77 -1.32
N ARG A 120 -3.41 -15.79 -0.50
CA ARG A 120 -3.52 -15.96 0.94
C ARG A 120 -4.49 -17.09 1.33
N SER A 121 -5.61 -17.24 0.63
CA SER A 121 -6.58 -18.32 0.94
C SER A 121 -5.97 -19.71 0.79
N GLN A 122 -4.89 -19.87 0.02
CA GLN A 122 -4.16 -21.14 -0.08
C GLN A 122 -3.26 -21.42 1.13
N PHE A 123 -2.88 -20.38 1.88
CA PHE A 123 -2.00 -20.45 3.06
C PHE A 123 -2.76 -20.31 4.38
N GLN A 124 -4.09 -20.46 4.38
CA GLN A 124 -4.91 -20.48 5.60
C GLN A 124 -4.65 -21.77 6.40
N THR A 125 -3.56 -21.76 7.16
CA THR A 125 -3.40 -22.60 8.34
C THR A 125 -3.65 -21.72 9.56
N GLU A 126 -4.68 -22.06 10.36
CA GLU A 126 -4.82 -21.50 11.71
C GLU A 126 -3.58 -21.93 12.51
N PRO A 127 -2.79 -21.03 13.12
CA PRO A 127 -3.04 -19.60 13.42
C PRO A 127 -2.49 -18.58 12.40
N ILE A 128 -2.98 -17.34 12.46
CA ILE A 128 -2.51 -16.18 11.65
C ILE A 128 -1.00 -15.97 11.87
N SER A 129 -0.20 -16.53 10.97
CA SER A 129 1.25 -16.37 10.97
C SER A 129 1.65 -15.18 10.11
N ALA A 130 2.54 -14.33 10.64
CA ALA A 130 3.16 -13.26 9.86
C ALA A 130 3.81 -13.83 8.59
N LEU A 131 4.47 -14.99 8.72
CA LEU A 131 5.14 -15.69 7.61
C LEU A 131 4.18 -16.03 6.46
N ASN A 132 2.93 -16.43 6.75
CA ASN A 132 1.93 -16.70 5.72
C ASN A 132 1.56 -15.42 4.97
N GLY A 133 1.50 -14.28 5.66
CA GLY A 133 1.31 -12.97 5.05
C GLY A 133 2.49 -12.57 4.15
N PHE A 134 3.73 -12.81 4.59
CA PHE A 134 4.93 -12.56 3.78
C PHE A 134 4.97 -13.47 2.54
N ALA A 135 4.66 -14.77 2.69
CA ALA A 135 4.64 -15.73 1.59
C ALA A 135 3.55 -15.38 0.56
N ALA A 136 2.35 -15.02 1.03
CA ALA A 136 1.27 -14.56 0.15
C ALA A 136 1.67 -13.27 -0.58
N GLY A 137 2.25 -12.29 0.13
CA GLY A 137 2.77 -11.06 -0.47
C GLY A 137 3.89 -11.30 -1.49
N ALA A 138 4.79 -12.24 -1.21
CA ALA A 138 5.84 -12.64 -2.13
C ALA A 138 5.25 -13.25 -3.42
N GLY A 139 4.22 -14.10 -3.28
CA GLY A 139 3.46 -14.63 -4.41
C GLY A 139 2.79 -13.54 -5.25
N VAL A 140 2.20 -12.52 -4.60
CA VAL A 140 1.65 -11.34 -5.28
C VAL A 140 2.74 -10.60 -6.07
N GLY A 141 3.93 -10.43 -5.49
CA GLY A 141 5.04 -9.77 -6.19
C GLY A 141 5.49 -10.52 -7.43
N ILE A 142 5.53 -11.86 -7.40
CA ILE A 142 5.81 -12.68 -8.58
C ILE A 142 4.69 -12.54 -9.62
N ALA A 143 3.44 -12.66 -9.21
CA ALA A 143 2.29 -12.52 -10.10
C ALA A 143 2.23 -11.13 -10.76
N TYR A 144 2.51 -10.09 -9.98
CA TYR A 144 2.59 -8.71 -10.45
C TYR A 144 3.72 -8.52 -11.45
N ALA A 145 4.92 -9.05 -11.16
CA ALA A 145 6.04 -9.00 -12.08
C ALA A 145 5.70 -9.69 -13.41
N VAL A 146 5.08 -10.88 -13.39
CA VAL A 146 4.69 -11.60 -14.62
C VAL A 146 3.67 -10.80 -15.43
N ALA A 147 2.65 -10.25 -14.78
CA ALA A 147 1.55 -9.55 -15.45
C ALA A 147 1.93 -8.16 -15.97
N PHE A 148 2.69 -7.38 -15.19
CA PHE A 148 2.91 -5.95 -15.47
C PHE A 148 4.31 -5.64 -16.03
N HIS A 149 5.32 -6.50 -15.83
CA HIS A 149 6.69 -6.22 -16.32
C HIS A 149 6.76 -5.98 -17.85
N PRO A 150 6.07 -6.75 -18.72
CA PRO A 150 6.10 -6.49 -20.16
C PRO A 150 5.59 -5.09 -20.49
N TYR A 151 4.52 -4.66 -19.81
CA TYR A 151 3.94 -3.34 -19.97
C TYR A 151 4.90 -2.24 -19.47
N ASP A 152 5.56 -2.45 -18.33
CA ASP A 152 6.56 -1.52 -17.80
C ASP A 152 7.74 -1.31 -18.77
N VAL A 153 8.18 -2.39 -19.45
CA VAL A 153 9.26 -2.30 -20.45
C VAL A 153 8.81 -1.53 -21.69
N LEU A 154 7.61 -1.81 -22.19
CA LEU A 154 7.04 -1.08 -23.33
C LEU A 154 6.91 0.42 -23.01
N ARG A 155 6.45 0.74 -21.80
CA ARG A 155 6.32 2.12 -21.34
C ARG A 155 7.67 2.81 -21.22
N ALA A 156 8.64 2.19 -20.56
CA ALA A 156 9.98 2.74 -20.42
C ALA A 156 10.67 2.96 -21.78
N THR A 157 10.39 2.10 -22.76
CA THR A 157 10.90 2.24 -24.13
C THR A 157 10.22 3.39 -24.88
N ALA A 158 8.91 3.58 -24.69
CA ALA A 158 8.17 4.70 -25.29
C ALA A 158 8.59 6.06 -24.71
N GLU A 159 8.87 6.12 -23.41
CA GLU A 159 9.27 7.34 -22.68
C GLU A 159 10.79 7.62 -22.77
N ALA A 160 11.57 6.79 -23.46
CA ALA A 160 13.02 6.95 -23.55
C ALA A 160 13.40 8.22 -24.36
N PRO A 161 14.11 9.20 -23.77
CA PRO A 161 14.38 10.49 -24.43
C PRO A 161 15.27 10.40 -25.68
N ASN A 162 16.14 9.39 -25.75
CA ASN A 162 17.18 9.25 -26.78
C ASN A 162 16.97 8.02 -27.67
N GLY A 163 15.71 7.61 -27.86
CA GLY A 163 15.40 6.51 -28.78
C GLY A 163 15.63 6.93 -30.25
N PRO A 164 16.09 6.03 -31.13
CA PRO A 164 16.19 6.31 -32.57
C PRO A 164 14.83 6.55 -33.24
N LYS A 165 13.73 6.33 -32.50
CA LYS A 165 12.35 6.58 -32.91
C LYS A 165 11.56 7.14 -31.73
N THR A 166 10.85 8.23 -31.98
CA THR A 166 9.77 8.73 -31.12
C THR A 166 8.55 7.84 -31.30
N PHE A 167 8.17 7.10 -30.26
CA PHE A 167 6.95 6.29 -30.25
C PHE A 167 5.80 7.11 -29.71
N SER A 168 4.60 6.97 -30.29
CA SER A 168 3.40 7.65 -29.79
C SER A 168 2.91 7.10 -28.45
N GLY A 169 3.34 5.88 -28.08
CA GLY A 169 3.01 5.25 -26.81
C GLY A 169 3.44 3.78 -26.69
N PRO A 170 3.13 3.13 -25.56
CA PRO A 170 3.56 1.75 -25.29
C PRO A 170 3.03 0.72 -26.31
N MET A 171 1.82 0.94 -26.83
CA MET A 171 1.20 0.05 -27.82
C MET A 171 1.83 0.18 -29.20
N ASP A 172 2.31 1.37 -29.55
CA ASP A 172 3.05 1.62 -30.80
C ASP A 172 4.43 0.92 -30.78
N VAL A 173 5.10 0.93 -29.61
CA VAL A 173 6.31 0.12 -29.38
C VAL A 173 6.03 -1.37 -29.60
N LEU A 174 4.93 -1.88 -29.01
CA LEU A 174 4.55 -3.28 -29.13
C LEU A 174 4.24 -3.67 -30.57
N TRP A 175 3.43 -2.87 -31.27
CA TRP A 175 3.10 -3.10 -32.68
C TRP A 175 4.35 -3.09 -33.55
N THR A 176 5.21 -2.08 -33.39
CA THR A 176 6.47 -1.99 -34.11
C THR A 176 7.39 -3.19 -33.83
N ALA A 177 7.46 -3.66 -32.58
CA ALA A 177 8.25 -4.84 -32.21
C ALA A 177 7.70 -6.11 -32.88
N LEU A 178 6.37 -6.30 -32.86
CA LEU A 178 5.67 -7.43 -33.48
C LEU A 178 5.88 -7.46 -35.01
N THR A 179 5.78 -6.32 -35.68
CA THR A 179 5.90 -6.25 -37.15
C THR A 179 7.34 -6.38 -37.63
N LYS A 180 8.33 -5.84 -36.89
CA LYS A 180 9.71 -5.71 -37.42
C LYS A 180 10.65 -6.83 -37.00
N LYS A 181 10.58 -7.32 -35.76
CA LYS A 181 11.47 -8.38 -35.26
C LYS A 181 10.79 -9.17 -34.14
N LYS A 182 10.33 -10.39 -34.42
CA LYS A 182 9.78 -11.30 -33.40
C LYS A 182 10.78 -11.55 -32.24
N THR A 183 12.09 -11.51 -32.51
CA THR A 183 13.14 -11.60 -31.46
C THR A 183 13.16 -10.42 -30.50
N ALA A 184 12.54 -9.28 -30.85
CA ALA A 184 12.36 -8.15 -29.94
C ALA A 184 11.40 -8.47 -28.80
N LEU A 185 10.52 -9.48 -28.95
CA LEU A 185 9.61 -9.92 -27.88
C LEU A 185 10.33 -10.49 -26.66
N PHE A 186 11.43 -11.23 -26.88
CA PHE A 186 12.29 -11.69 -25.80
C PHE A 186 12.98 -10.52 -25.06
N GLY A 187 13.11 -9.36 -25.73
CA GLY A 187 13.61 -8.12 -25.13
C GLY A 187 12.67 -7.55 -24.05
N LEU A 188 11.37 -7.85 -24.10
CA LEU A 188 10.41 -7.37 -23.09
C LEU A 188 10.68 -7.96 -21.70
N TYR A 189 11.25 -9.16 -21.63
CA TYR A 189 11.60 -9.82 -20.37
C TYR A 189 13.04 -9.51 -19.92
N ARG A 190 13.72 -8.52 -20.53
CA ARG A 190 15.06 -8.13 -20.09
C ARG A 190 15.01 -7.54 -18.68
N GLY A 191 15.82 -8.11 -17.79
CA GLY A 191 15.85 -7.72 -16.37
C GLY A 191 14.65 -8.24 -15.57
N PHE A 192 13.91 -9.22 -16.10
CA PHE A 192 12.76 -9.81 -15.42
C PHE A 192 13.15 -10.41 -14.06
N SER A 193 14.23 -11.18 -13.97
CA SER A 193 14.69 -11.77 -12.70
C SER A 193 14.93 -10.73 -11.59
N THR A 194 15.53 -9.60 -11.94
CA THR A 194 15.75 -8.50 -10.98
C THR A 194 14.44 -7.82 -10.55
N MET A 195 13.45 -7.75 -11.43
CA MET A 195 12.15 -7.16 -11.10
C MET A 195 11.28 -8.11 -10.30
N VAL A 196 11.31 -9.42 -10.60
CA VAL A 196 10.67 -10.44 -9.77
C VAL A 196 11.21 -10.33 -8.35
N LEU A 197 12.54 -10.33 -8.16
CA LEU A 197 13.13 -10.20 -6.83
C LEU A 197 12.71 -8.89 -6.13
N ALA A 198 12.70 -7.78 -6.85
CA ALA A 198 12.30 -6.47 -6.32
C ALA A 198 10.84 -6.46 -5.84
N TYR A 199 9.91 -6.90 -6.70
CA TYR A 199 8.49 -6.93 -6.39
C TYR A 199 8.17 -7.97 -5.31
N THR A 200 8.84 -9.13 -5.31
CA THR A 200 8.71 -10.13 -4.25
C THR A 200 9.09 -9.54 -2.88
N MET A 201 10.19 -8.78 -2.79
CA MET A 201 10.58 -8.13 -1.54
C MET A 201 9.60 -7.02 -1.15
N GLN A 202 9.21 -6.17 -2.10
CA GLN A 202 8.28 -5.06 -1.87
C GLN A 202 6.94 -5.57 -1.32
N TYR A 203 6.28 -6.43 -2.08
CA TYR A 203 4.94 -6.91 -1.76
C TYR A 203 4.96 -7.94 -0.63
N GLY A 204 6.01 -8.75 -0.53
CA GLY A 204 6.21 -9.64 0.62
C GLY A 204 6.18 -8.88 1.93
N VAL A 205 6.96 -7.81 2.06
CA VAL A 205 6.99 -7.01 3.30
C VAL A 205 5.75 -6.17 3.49
N GLN A 206 5.25 -5.54 2.43
CA GLN A 206 4.02 -4.75 2.48
C GLN A 206 2.84 -5.58 2.98
N PHE A 207 2.58 -6.74 2.36
CA PHE A 207 1.47 -7.60 2.74
C PHE A 207 1.72 -8.41 4.00
N GLY A 208 2.97 -8.76 4.32
CA GLY A 208 3.34 -9.39 5.59
C GLY A 208 3.05 -8.49 6.79
N LEU A 209 3.49 -7.23 6.74
CA LEU A 209 3.20 -6.24 7.77
C LEU A 209 1.71 -5.90 7.83
N TYR A 210 1.06 -5.73 6.67
CA TYR A 210 -0.39 -5.54 6.62
C TYR A 210 -1.14 -6.70 7.28
N ASN A 211 -0.81 -7.95 6.95
CA ASN A 211 -1.45 -9.12 7.55
C ASN A 211 -1.27 -9.18 9.07
N SER A 212 -0.07 -8.83 9.56
CA SER A 212 0.24 -8.84 10.99
C SER A 212 -0.45 -7.69 11.75
N LEU A 213 -0.62 -6.52 11.13
CA LEU A 213 -1.06 -5.30 11.82
C LEU A 213 -2.53 -4.97 11.58
N ARG A 214 -3.17 -5.52 10.54
CA ARG A 214 -4.55 -5.18 10.18
C ARG A 214 -5.55 -5.43 11.31
N HIS A 215 -5.36 -6.49 12.09
CA HIS A 215 -6.28 -6.85 13.17
C HIS A 215 -6.28 -5.74 14.24
N ASP A 216 -5.11 -5.35 14.75
CA ASP A 216 -4.97 -4.24 15.71
C ASP A 216 -5.43 -2.91 15.12
N GLY A 217 -5.07 -2.62 13.87
CA GLY A 217 -5.45 -1.38 13.18
C GLY A 217 -6.97 -1.21 13.04
N VAL A 218 -7.68 -2.28 12.65
CA VAL A 218 -9.14 -2.27 12.48
C VAL A 218 -9.88 -2.01 13.80
N TYR A 219 -9.32 -2.46 14.93
CA TYR A 219 -9.93 -2.24 16.26
C TYR A 219 -9.66 -0.86 16.83
N ARG A 220 -8.46 -0.30 16.60
CA ARG A 220 -8.09 1.04 17.09
C ARG A 220 -8.71 2.16 16.27
N GLY A 221 -8.91 1.94 14.97
CA GLY A 221 -9.68 2.82 14.10
C GLY A 221 -9.04 3.00 12.71
N PRO A 222 -9.81 3.52 11.73
CA PRO A 222 -9.38 3.61 10.33
C PRO A 222 -8.07 4.38 10.12
N LEU A 223 -7.83 5.44 10.89
CA LEU A 223 -6.60 6.24 10.79
C LEU A 223 -5.37 5.46 11.28
N VAL A 224 -5.50 4.67 12.35
CA VAL A 224 -4.41 3.83 12.85
C VAL A 224 -4.09 2.75 11.82
N LEU A 225 -5.12 2.11 11.25
CA LEU A 225 -4.96 1.18 10.14
C LEU A 225 -4.27 1.82 8.93
N PHE A 226 -4.66 3.05 8.55
CA PHE A 226 -4.00 3.80 7.49
C PHE A 226 -2.50 3.96 7.75
N PHE A 227 -2.10 4.38 8.95
CA PHE A 227 -0.69 4.53 9.29
C PHE A 227 0.08 3.21 9.27
N TYR A 228 -0.53 2.10 9.68
CA TYR A 228 0.08 0.76 9.57
C TYR A 228 0.28 0.34 8.11
N CYS A 229 -0.74 0.49 7.27
CA CYS A 229 -0.64 0.21 5.85
C CYS A 229 0.39 1.13 5.16
N HIS A 230 0.47 2.38 5.60
CA HIS A 230 1.44 3.35 5.09
C HIS A 230 2.87 2.99 5.45
N LEU A 231 3.12 2.63 6.72
CA LEU A 231 4.41 2.13 7.16
C LEU A 231 4.81 0.88 6.40
N ALA A 232 3.89 -0.06 6.21
CA ALA A 232 4.13 -1.29 5.45
C ALA A 232 4.53 -1.01 3.99
N ALA A 233 3.81 -0.11 3.32
CA ALA A 233 4.11 0.31 1.95
C ALA A 233 5.45 1.06 1.87
N LEU A 234 5.78 1.90 2.85
CA LEU A 234 7.06 2.62 2.92
C LEU A 234 8.25 1.68 3.07
N VAL A 235 8.17 0.71 3.99
CA VAL A 235 9.23 -0.29 4.16
C VAL A 235 9.38 -1.13 2.89
N GLY A 236 8.26 -1.50 2.25
CA GLY A 236 8.27 -2.16 0.94
C GLY A 236 9.00 -1.34 -0.13
N GLN A 237 8.75 -0.03 -0.21
CA GLN A 237 9.44 0.86 -1.17
C GLN A 237 10.93 1.01 -0.88
N VAL A 238 11.33 1.07 0.40
CA VAL A 238 12.76 1.11 0.79
C VAL A 238 13.48 -0.14 0.25
N LEU A 239 12.87 -1.32 0.40
CA LEU A 239 13.44 -2.58 -0.10
C LEU A 239 13.42 -2.68 -1.64
N PHE A 240 12.41 -2.09 -2.29
CA PHE A 240 12.27 -2.08 -3.74
C PHE A 240 13.31 -1.18 -4.44
N PHE A 241 13.57 0.00 -3.87
CA PHE A 241 14.38 1.05 -4.48
C PHE A 241 15.76 0.60 -4.99
N PRO A 242 16.57 -0.19 -4.25
CA PRO A 242 17.89 -0.59 -4.73
C PRO A 242 17.84 -1.37 -6.04
N PHE A 243 16.87 -2.25 -6.21
CA PHE A 243 16.71 -3.03 -7.43
C PHE A 243 16.29 -2.15 -8.61
N LEU A 244 15.39 -1.20 -8.37
CA LEU A 244 14.97 -0.24 -9.38
C LEU A 244 16.17 0.61 -9.85
N ARG A 245 16.96 1.12 -8.92
CA ARG A 245 18.13 1.96 -9.23
C ARG A 245 19.20 1.20 -10.00
N LEU A 246 19.55 0.00 -9.55
CA LEU A 246 20.52 -0.85 -10.26
C LEU A 246 20.04 -1.18 -11.67
N ARG A 247 18.74 -1.49 -11.87
CA ARG A 247 18.18 -1.73 -13.20
C ARG A 247 18.27 -0.50 -14.10
N GLN A 248 17.88 0.67 -13.59
CA GLN A 248 17.91 1.92 -14.34
C GLN A 248 19.34 2.29 -14.76
N GLN A 249 20.29 2.27 -13.82
CA GLN A 249 21.70 2.56 -14.11
C GLN A 249 22.29 1.58 -15.12
N LEU A 250 22.01 0.29 -14.96
CA LEU A 250 22.48 -0.73 -15.90
C LEU A 250 21.90 -0.53 -17.30
N HIS A 251 20.64 -0.11 -17.40
CA HIS A 251 20.01 0.22 -18.67
C HIS A 251 20.69 1.43 -19.33
N THR A 252 20.91 2.52 -18.58
CA THR A 252 21.60 3.72 -19.08
C THR A 252 23.03 3.40 -19.54
N MET A 253 23.80 2.67 -18.74
CA MET A 253 25.18 2.29 -19.11
C MET A 253 25.21 1.41 -20.37
N ASN A 254 24.34 0.41 -20.45
CA ASN A 254 24.26 -0.48 -21.62
C ASN A 254 23.69 0.20 -22.86
N SER A 255 22.99 1.33 -22.72
CA SER A 255 22.55 2.15 -23.85
C SER A 255 23.66 3.03 -24.43
N GLN A 256 24.63 3.42 -23.59
CA GLN A 256 25.77 4.26 -23.99
C GLN A 256 26.94 3.42 -24.53
N VAL A 257 27.24 2.27 -23.93
CA VAL A 257 28.37 1.41 -24.32
C VAL A 257 27.90 0.33 -25.30
N GLN A 258 28.12 0.53 -26.60
CA GLN A 258 27.68 -0.42 -27.63
C GLN A 258 28.50 -1.72 -27.70
N LEU A 259 29.75 -1.72 -27.24
CA LEU A 259 30.71 -2.81 -27.52
C LEU A 259 30.73 -3.92 -26.44
N LYS A 260 30.39 -3.62 -25.18
CA LYS A 260 30.38 -4.64 -24.11
C LYS A 260 29.23 -4.41 -23.14
N ARG A 261 28.32 -5.39 -23.08
CA ARG A 261 27.22 -5.38 -22.11
C ARG A 261 27.77 -5.65 -20.71
N VAL A 262 27.46 -4.76 -19.80
CA VAL A 262 27.79 -4.88 -18.38
C VAL A 262 26.67 -5.63 -17.67
N GLY A 263 27.05 -6.49 -16.72
CA GLY A 263 26.13 -7.23 -15.86
C GLY A 263 25.95 -6.59 -14.48
N TYR A 264 24.91 -6.99 -13.75
CA TYR A 264 24.61 -6.47 -12.41
C TYR A 264 25.75 -6.66 -11.40
N ARG A 265 26.45 -7.80 -11.44
CA ARG A 265 27.56 -8.09 -10.52
C ARG A 265 28.68 -7.06 -10.62
N PHE A 266 29.07 -6.71 -11.85
CA PHE A 266 30.08 -5.70 -12.10
C PHE A 266 29.61 -4.32 -11.65
N LEU A 267 28.37 -3.93 -11.97
CA LEU A 267 27.80 -2.65 -11.55
C LEU A 267 27.78 -2.51 -10.02
N ILE A 268 27.32 -3.55 -9.30
CA ILE A 268 27.27 -3.55 -7.83
C ILE A 268 28.67 -3.45 -7.25
N TYR A 269 29.63 -4.21 -7.78
CA TYR A 269 31.03 -4.16 -7.34
C TYR A 269 31.64 -2.77 -7.57
N GLU A 270 31.46 -2.18 -8.75
CA GLU A 270 31.99 -0.86 -9.08
C GLU A 270 31.34 0.25 -8.24
N LEU A 271 30.02 0.20 -8.05
CA LEU A 271 29.29 1.15 -7.24
C LEU A 271 29.75 1.11 -5.78
N HIS A 272 29.87 -0.10 -5.23
CA HIS A 272 30.37 -0.32 -3.88
C HIS A 272 31.79 0.23 -3.71
N ARG A 273 32.69 -0.05 -4.67
CA ARG A 273 34.09 0.40 -4.61
C ARG A 273 34.26 1.92 -4.75
N ARG A 274 33.48 2.57 -5.62
CA ARG A 274 33.64 4.02 -5.91
C ARG A 274 32.89 4.94 -4.95
N TYR A 275 31.68 4.56 -4.54
CA TYR A 275 30.76 5.46 -3.83
C TYR A 275 30.12 4.83 -2.56
N GLY A 276 30.39 3.55 -2.29
CA GLY A 276 29.75 2.79 -1.22
C GLY A 276 28.30 2.38 -1.51
N LEU A 277 27.69 1.64 -0.57
CA LEU A 277 26.33 1.12 -0.72
C LEU A 277 25.25 2.21 -0.63
N SER A 278 25.53 3.32 0.05
CA SER A 278 24.56 4.43 0.20
C SER A 278 24.21 5.08 -1.14
N LYS A 279 25.09 5.01 -2.14
CA LYS A 279 24.85 5.59 -3.46
C LYS A 279 23.64 4.96 -4.17
N VAL A 280 23.29 3.73 -3.82
CA VAL A 280 22.09 3.06 -4.34
C VAL A 280 20.81 3.79 -3.93
N TYR A 281 20.80 4.46 -2.77
CA TYR A 281 19.66 5.25 -2.29
C TYR A 281 19.68 6.71 -2.73
N ASP A 282 20.62 7.08 -3.60
CA ASP A 282 20.69 8.44 -4.12
C ASP A 282 19.40 8.78 -4.87
N GLY A 283 18.83 9.94 -4.56
CA GLY A 283 17.51 10.39 -5.04
C GLY A 283 16.31 9.56 -4.56
N PHE A 284 16.43 8.72 -3.52
CA PHE A 284 15.28 8.05 -2.90
C PHE A 284 14.24 9.07 -2.43
N PHE A 285 14.67 10.06 -1.64
CA PHE A 285 13.77 11.13 -1.17
C PHE A 285 13.30 12.05 -2.29
N SER A 286 14.07 12.21 -3.37
CA SER A 286 13.62 12.93 -4.57
C SER A 286 12.44 12.25 -5.26
N SER A 287 12.30 10.93 -5.10
CA SER A 287 11.13 10.17 -5.57
C SER A 287 9.92 10.25 -4.62
N LYS A 288 9.98 11.07 -3.55
CA LYS A 288 8.87 11.38 -2.63
C LYS A 288 8.12 10.11 -2.16
N PRO A 289 8.84 9.15 -1.53
CA PRO A 289 8.31 7.82 -1.22
C PRO A 289 7.09 7.87 -0.30
N VAL A 290 7.07 8.81 0.64
CA VAL A 290 5.92 9.05 1.53
C VAL A 290 4.66 9.38 0.72
N LEU A 291 4.70 10.35 -0.18
CA LEU A 291 3.51 10.70 -0.95
C LEU A 291 3.06 9.55 -1.88
N ASN A 292 4.02 8.86 -2.48
CA ASN A 292 3.77 7.77 -3.43
C ASN A 292 3.19 6.49 -2.79
N THR A 293 3.34 6.30 -1.48
CA THR A 293 2.78 5.14 -0.75
C THR A 293 1.38 5.39 -0.20
N ILE A 294 0.90 6.65 -0.17
CA ILE A 294 -0.45 6.97 0.32
C ILE A 294 -1.54 6.23 -0.47
N PRO A 295 -1.53 6.17 -1.82
CA PRO A 295 -2.58 5.45 -2.56
C PRO A 295 -2.67 3.97 -2.22
N THR A 296 -1.53 3.31 -2.03
CA THR A 296 -1.47 1.90 -1.61
C THR A 296 -1.99 1.71 -0.19
N ALA A 297 -1.65 2.62 0.73
CA ALA A 297 -2.17 2.60 2.09
C ALA A 297 -3.69 2.81 2.13
N LEU A 298 -4.20 3.75 1.32
CA LEU A 298 -5.64 3.99 1.16
C LEU A 298 -6.35 2.76 0.59
N LEU A 299 -5.77 2.09 -0.42
CA LEU A 299 -6.33 0.86 -1.00
C LEU A 299 -6.57 -0.20 0.08
N LEU A 300 -5.54 -0.51 0.88
CA LEU A 300 -5.60 -1.54 1.92
C LEU A 300 -6.57 -1.16 3.04
N MET A 301 -6.50 0.09 3.52
CA MET A 301 -7.42 0.59 4.54
C MET A 301 -8.87 0.56 4.06
N LEU A 302 -9.14 1.07 2.84
CA LEU A 302 -10.49 1.10 2.27
C LEU A 302 -11.04 -0.30 2.10
N TYR A 303 -10.23 -1.27 1.67
CA TYR A 303 -10.67 -2.65 1.58
C TYR A 303 -11.15 -3.21 2.92
N ASP A 304 -10.36 -3.06 4.00
CA ASP A 304 -10.75 -3.59 5.32
C ASP A 304 -11.96 -2.84 5.91
N VAL A 305 -12.01 -1.52 5.74
CA VAL A 305 -13.16 -0.73 6.23
C VAL A 305 -14.42 -1.08 5.45
N LEU A 306 -14.37 -1.14 4.11
CA LEU A 306 -15.53 -1.44 3.28
C LEU A 306 -16.00 -2.88 3.46
N SER A 307 -15.07 -3.84 3.49
CA SER A 307 -15.42 -5.25 3.69
C SER A 307 -16.10 -5.46 5.05
N ARG A 308 -15.55 -4.90 6.13
CA ARG A 308 -16.16 -4.93 7.46
C ARG A 308 -17.54 -4.27 7.47
N ARG A 309 -17.67 -3.05 6.95
CA ARG A 309 -18.94 -2.32 6.92
C ARG A 309 -20.01 -3.04 6.12
N TYR A 310 -19.60 -3.69 5.04
CA TYR A 310 -20.51 -4.44 4.20
C TYR A 310 -20.98 -5.74 4.87
N THR A 311 -20.07 -6.46 5.56
CA THR A 311 -20.45 -7.61 6.39
C THR A 311 -21.38 -7.20 7.55
N GLU A 312 -21.11 -6.08 8.22
CA GLU A 312 -21.98 -5.52 9.28
C GLU A 312 -23.38 -5.14 8.75
N TYR A 313 -23.45 -4.65 7.52
CA TYR A 313 -24.72 -4.31 6.84
C TYR A 313 -25.55 -5.56 6.53
N LEU A 314 -24.91 -6.62 6.02
CA LEU A 314 -25.58 -7.88 5.70
C LEU A 314 -26.01 -8.66 6.96
N ASN A 315 -25.25 -8.53 8.06
CA ASN A 315 -25.48 -9.25 9.31
C ASN A 315 -25.70 -8.27 10.48
N PRO A 316 -26.84 -7.56 10.55
CA PRO A 316 -27.09 -6.51 11.55
C PRO A 316 -27.11 -7.02 13.00
N GLY A 317 -27.36 -8.32 13.21
CA GLY A 317 -27.32 -8.98 14.53
C GLY A 317 -25.92 -9.33 15.04
N LYS A 318 -24.87 -9.23 14.21
CA LYS A 318 -23.48 -9.56 14.55
C LYS A 318 -22.60 -8.31 14.66
N LYS A 319 -23.02 -7.30 15.43
CA LYS A 319 -22.24 -6.08 15.64
C LYS A 319 -21.13 -6.30 16.67
N ALA A 320 -19.91 -6.54 16.21
CA ALA A 320 -18.74 -6.68 17.08
C ALA A 320 -18.30 -5.32 17.64
N ARG A 321 -18.31 -5.18 18.97
CA ARG A 321 -17.52 -4.19 19.71
C ARG A 321 -16.31 -4.91 20.27
N ALA A 322 -15.12 -4.62 19.74
CA ALA A 322 -13.90 -5.15 20.34
C ALA A 322 -13.54 -4.33 21.57
N ASN A 323 -13.21 -5.01 22.67
CA ASN A 323 -12.54 -4.41 23.81
C ASN A 323 -11.02 -4.56 23.59
N PRO A 324 -10.29 -3.51 23.24
CA PRO A 324 -8.86 -3.61 22.98
C PRO A 324 -8.11 -3.72 24.32
N SER A 325 -7.79 -4.93 24.77
CA SER A 325 -7.03 -5.15 26.02
C SER A 325 -5.58 -5.61 25.81
N GLN A 326 -5.09 -5.77 24.58
CA GLN A 326 -3.72 -6.27 24.36
C GLN A 326 -2.86 -5.39 23.45
N MET A 327 -1.60 -5.22 23.87
CA MET A 327 -0.54 -4.54 23.15
C MET A 327 0.16 -5.47 22.14
N LEU A 328 0.77 -4.86 21.12
CA LEU A 328 1.37 -5.48 19.92
C LEU A 328 2.34 -6.67 20.12
N ARG A 329 2.80 -7.00 21.33
CA ARG A 329 3.75 -8.10 21.60
C ARG A 329 3.68 -8.68 23.03
N SER A 330 2.52 -8.79 23.66
CA SER A 330 2.44 -9.56 24.92
C SER A 330 2.47 -11.07 24.63
N VAL A 331 3.68 -11.62 24.70
CA VAL A 331 4.12 -12.97 25.10
C VAL A 331 3.04 -14.04 25.25
N GLN A 332 3.22 -15.14 24.50
CA GLN A 332 2.51 -16.45 24.50
C GLN A 332 0.97 -16.40 24.45
N LEU A 333 0.41 -16.65 23.25
CA LEU A 333 -1.01 -16.94 23.10
C LEU A 333 -1.34 -18.31 23.73
N PRO A 334 -2.38 -18.43 24.57
CA PRO A 334 -2.95 -19.72 24.92
C PRO A 334 -3.59 -20.38 23.69
N SER A 335 -3.69 -21.71 23.72
CA SER A 335 -4.17 -22.55 22.61
C SER A 335 -5.61 -22.23 22.19
N TYR A 336 -5.84 -22.22 20.87
CA TYR A 336 -7.14 -21.98 20.23
C TYR A 336 -8.18 -23.04 20.63
N VAL A 337 -9.40 -22.60 20.97
CA VAL A 337 -10.54 -23.50 21.19
C VAL A 337 -11.17 -23.84 19.84
N THR A 338 -11.11 -25.12 19.47
CA THR A 338 -11.54 -25.65 18.16
C THR A 338 -13.05 -25.89 18.03
N SER A 339 -13.84 -25.72 19.09
CA SER A 339 -15.28 -25.97 19.10
C SER A 339 -16.06 -25.03 20.04
N PRO A 340 -16.62 -23.91 19.54
CA PRO A 340 -17.47 -23.05 20.37
C PRO A 340 -18.83 -23.70 20.64
N LYS A 341 -19.40 -23.46 21.84
CA LYS A 341 -20.78 -23.86 22.15
C LYS A 341 -21.79 -22.99 21.38
N PRO A 342 -22.95 -23.52 20.96
CA PRO A 342 -23.99 -22.73 20.31
C PRO A 342 -24.62 -21.72 21.28
N TYR A 343 -24.91 -20.52 20.78
CA TYR A 343 -25.40 -19.36 21.55
C TYR A 343 -26.82 -19.54 22.13
N GLU A 344 -27.04 -18.98 23.32
CA GLU A 344 -28.35 -18.51 23.77
C GLU A 344 -28.48 -17.01 23.46
N PHE A 345 -29.63 -16.59 22.94
CA PHE A 345 -29.93 -15.20 22.60
C PHE A 345 -30.53 -14.47 23.80
N GLU A 346 -29.95 -13.35 24.24
CA GLU A 346 -30.70 -12.35 25.00
C GLU A 346 -31.48 -11.46 24.03
N SER A 347 -32.81 -11.62 24.00
CA SER A 347 -33.70 -10.71 23.29
C SER A 347 -33.73 -9.35 23.99
N SER A 348 -33.53 -8.27 23.24
CA SER A 348 -33.61 -6.89 23.72
C SER A 348 -35.05 -6.40 24.00
N SER A 349 -35.95 -7.29 24.44
CA SER A 349 -37.38 -7.01 24.65
C SER A 349 -37.81 -6.95 26.13
N SER A 350 -36.89 -6.87 27.09
CA SER A 350 -37.24 -6.89 28.53
C SER A 350 -37.19 -5.54 29.26
N LEU A 351 -37.05 -4.41 28.55
CA LEU A 351 -37.09 -3.06 29.17
C LEU A 351 -38.47 -2.38 29.14
N GLY A 352 -39.55 -3.13 28.86
CA GLY A 352 -40.92 -2.59 28.73
C GLY A 352 -41.97 -3.12 29.72
N ALA A 353 -41.63 -4.00 30.66
CA ALA A 353 -42.66 -4.68 31.48
C ALA A 353 -42.30 -4.86 32.96
N GLN A 354 -41.70 -3.84 33.58
CA GLN A 354 -41.68 -3.71 35.04
C GLN A 354 -42.03 -2.28 35.42
N GLY A 355 -43.34 -2.02 35.49
CA GLY A 355 -43.88 -0.71 35.81
C GLY A 355 -45.38 -0.65 35.65
N MET A 356 -46.12 -1.66 36.11
CA MET A 356 -47.55 -1.59 36.47
C MET A 356 -47.99 -2.95 37.01
N ARG A 357 -47.87 -3.13 38.33
CA ARG A 357 -48.88 -3.71 39.23
C ARG A 357 -48.38 -3.64 40.66
#